data_AF-A0A8H7FWV0-F1
#
_entry.id   AF-A0A8H7FWV0-F1
#
_cell.length_a   1.000
_cell.length_b   1.000
_cell.length_c   1.000
_cell.angle_alpha   90.00
_cell.angle_beta   90.00
_cell.angle_gamma   90.00
#
_symmetry.space_group_name_H-M   'P 1'
#
loop_
_entity.id
_entity.type
_entity.pdbx_description
1 polymer ?
#
loop_
_entity_poly.entity_id
_entity_poly.type
_entity_poly.pdbx_seq_one_letter_code
_entity_poly.pdbx_strand_id
1 'polypeptide(L)'
;MTSKIPKARHAMAIKSPEPTLLTLEDAYKSMNTMGGPSLSLEEFGRLYQGSFGEALSCTLDGLRGRQRSLMGRHQIQLLLDDASSKNKTFNTEMEALNSGEISVKSRFENAKQSVKTTRNQLEEKIIFLATSEREISDLQVSIDRKKRTNFLLHVLEEKEKIRLSRFQEIAKLIEALKFVISCPGDLELRLRHIIVQKAGSGAAEEELSACGDALISSAQTAARKKLSFTPKASDRDIDLDALSDRVNSKTRELQELSDRSIAIGYLSKQYIDNISEFRDSNSHTLKQSLEGNAFQVKEYLAALKWLINNAASPESSGGDADIQEALGIKGRVQEAWLVSEIERRVETAARHQEMKSENLNIAFDDNGDNGVKTLIRDYDASEKEHHDKAFSLLSRKSAKIKNTLVSDIETLIKEAEVITNLST
;
A
#
# COMPACT_ATOMS: atom_id res chain seq x y z
N MET A 1 -58.48 -0.72 28.70
CA MET A 1 -57.55 -0.16 29.69
C MET A 1 -56.22 0.12 29.00
N THR A 2 -55.93 1.38 28.69
CA THR A 2 -54.78 1.80 27.89
C THR A 2 -53.53 1.89 28.77
N SER A 3 -52.73 0.82 28.76
CA SER A 3 -51.39 0.77 29.35
C SER A 3 -50.49 1.80 28.64
N LYS A 4 -50.34 2.98 29.27
CA LYS A 4 -49.37 4.00 28.85
C LYS A 4 -47.98 3.55 29.30
N ILE A 5 -47.28 2.83 28.43
CA ILE A 5 -45.85 2.56 28.60
C ILE A 5 -45.13 3.92 28.56
N PRO A 6 -44.40 4.32 29.62
CA PRO A 6 -43.71 5.59 29.65
C PRO A 6 -42.63 5.61 28.56
N LYS A 7 -42.78 6.50 27.58
CA LYS A 7 -41.77 6.77 26.56
C LYS A 7 -40.46 7.15 27.25
N ALA A 8 -39.41 6.37 27.00
CA ALA A 8 -38.04 6.69 27.43
C ALA A 8 -37.70 8.09 26.90
N ARG A 9 -37.53 9.05 27.82
CA ARG A 9 -37.06 10.39 27.47
C ARG A 9 -35.68 10.24 26.82
N HIS A 10 -35.49 10.85 25.66
CA HIS A 10 -34.18 11.02 25.05
C HIS A 10 -33.25 11.59 26.11
N ALA A 11 -32.29 10.78 26.58
CA ALA A 11 -31.21 11.24 27.40
C ALA A 11 -30.45 12.27 26.57
N MET A 12 -30.64 13.56 26.90
CA MET A 12 -29.78 14.62 26.39
C MET A 12 -28.34 14.17 26.63
N ALA A 13 -27.47 14.36 25.65
CA ALA A 13 -26.05 14.08 25.76
C ALA A 13 -25.46 14.92 26.90
N ILE A 14 -25.53 14.38 28.11
CA ILE A 14 -24.82 14.86 29.27
C ILE A 14 -23.36 14.70 28.86
N LYS A 15 -22.66 15.82 28.61
CA LYS A 15 -21.20 15.84 28.50
C LYS A 15 -20.70 14.97 29.65
N SER A 16 -20.10 13.83 29.31
CA SER A 16 -19.59 12.89 30.30
C SER A 16 -18.71 13.73 31.25
N PRO A 17 -19.02 13.78 32.55
CA PRO A 17 -18.18 14.49 33.51
C PRO A 17 -16.75 13.99 33.29
N GLU A 18 -15.79 14.92 33.20
CA GLU A 18 -14.38 14.55 33.05
C GLU A 18 -14.07 13.45 34.07
N PRO A 19 -13.46 12.33 33.62
CA PRO A 19 -13.27 11.15 34.46
C PRO A 19 -12.50 11.58 35.68
N THR A 20 -13.21 11.65 36.82
CA THR A 20 -12.63 12.08 38.07
C THR A 20 -11.71 10.95 38.49
N LEU A 21 -10.40 11.14 38.27
CA LEU A 21 -9.39 10.14 38.61
C LEU A 21 -9.60 9.68 40.05
N LEU A 22 -9.72 8.36 40.23
CA LEU A 22 -9.79 7.78 41.57
C LEU A 22 -8.53 8.19 42.34
N THR A 23 -8.72 8.55 43.61
CA THR A 23 -7.58 8.77 44.50
C THR A 23 -6.75 7.49 44.57
N LEU A 24 -5.42 7.63 44.69
CA LEU A 24 -4.50 6.49 44.72
C LEU A 24 -4.91 5.44 45.76
N GLU A 25 -5.34 5.90 46.93
CA GLU A 25 -5.78 5.05 48.04
C GLU A 25 -7.08 4.29 47.71
N ASP A 26 -8.03 4.95 47.04
CA ASP A 26 -9.30 4.31 46.63
C ASP A 26 -9.08 3.30 45.51
N ALA A 27 -8.20 3.61 44.55
CA ALA A 27 -7.81 2.70 43.49
C ALA A 27 -7.11 1.45 44.07
N TYR A 28 -6.19 1.64 45.02
CA TYR A 28 -5.50 0.56 45.72
C TYR A 28 -6.45 -0.33 46.53
N LYS A 29 -7.35 0.28 47.33
CA LYS A 29 -8.39 -0.46 48.07
C LYS A 29 -9.30 -1.24 47.12
N SER A 30 -9.75 -0.62 46.03
CA SER A 30 -10.62 -1.26 45.04
C SER A 30 -9.96 -2.48 44.42
N MET A 31 -8.69 -2.36 44.01
CA MET A 31 -7.92 -3.46 43.45
C MET A 31 -7.78 -4.63 44.45
N ASN A 32 -7.49 -4.34 45.72
CA ASN A 32 -7.39 -5.38 46.77
C ASN A 32 -8.74 -6.07 47.03
N THR A 33 -9.85 -5.31 47.06
CA THR A 33 -11.19 -5.90 47.24
C THR A 33 -11.61 -6.81 46.08
N MET A 34 -11.00 -6.65 44.91
CA MET A 34 -11.28 -7.46 43.72
C MET A 34 -10.32 -8.65 43.56
N GLY A 35 -9.47 -8.91 44.55
CA GLY A 35 -8.50 -10.02 44.49
C GLY A 35 -7.29 -9.72 43.61
N GLY A 36 -6.94 -8.44 43.44
CA GLY A 36 -5.70 -8.04 42.78
C GLY A 36 -4.45 -8.53 43.54
N PRO A 37 -3.27 -8.50 42.88
CA PRO A 37 -2.01 -8.93 43.49
C PRO A 37 -1.68 -8.08 44.72
N SER A 38 -1.10 -8.70 45.75
CA SER A 38 -0.68 -8.05 46.99
C SER A 38 0.57 -7.20 46.76
N LEU A 39 0.38 -6.03 46.15
CA LEU A 39 1.40 -4.99 45.98
C LEU A 39 1.43 -4.10 47.21
N SER A 40 2.58 -3.53 47.55
CA SER A 40 2.62 -2.44 48.52
C SER A 40 2.01 -1.15 47.93
N LEU A 41 1.53 -0.25 48.78
CA LEU A 41 0.95 1.04 48.34
C LEU A 41 1.97 1.87 47.54
N GLU A 42 3.26 1.80 47.91
CA GLU A 42 4.34 2.50 47.19
C GLU A 42 4.57 1.92 45.79
N GLU A 43 4.58 0.59 45.64
CA GLU A 43 4.70 -0.07 44.32
C GLU A 43 3.49 0.23 43.44
N PHE A 44 2.29 0.18 44.01
CA PHE A 44 1.08 0.57 43.31
C PHE A 44 1.10 2.05 42.91
N GLY A 45 1.62 2.92 43.78
CA GLY A 45 1.81 4.35 43.48
C GLY A 45 2.76 4.63 42.32
N ARG A 46 3.74 3.76 42.08
CA ARG A 46 4.62 3.86 40.89
C ARG A 46 3.91 3.40 39.62
N LEU A 47 3.07 2.37 39.72
CA LEU A 47 2.25 1.90 38.59
C LEU A 47 1.14 2.89 38.24
N TYR A 48 0.53 3.53 39.23
CA TYR A 48 -0.62 4.43 39.07
C TYR A 48 -0.23 5.85 38.65
N GLN A 49 0.81 6.01 37.82
CA GLN A 49 1.27 7.28 37.28
C GLN A 49 1.08 7.33 35.76
N GLY A 50 0.78 8.52 35.23
CA GLY A 50 0.63 8.78 33.79
C GLY A 50 -0.59 8.10 33.15
N SER A 51 -0.51 7.85 31.84
CA SER A 51 -1.61 7.29 31.04
C SER A 51 -2.02 5.87 31.46
N PHE A 52 -1.10 5.10 32.04
CA PHE A 52 -1.43 3.79 32.60
C PHE A 52 -2.31 3.92 33.84
N GLY A 53 -2.07 4.91 34.70
CA GLY A 53 -2.93 5.22 35.84
C GLY A 53 -4.35 5.59 35.42
N GLU A 54 -4.52 6.38 34.36
CA GLU A 54 -5.83 6.72 33.79
C GLU A 54 -6.58 5.48 33.27
N ALA A 55 -5.89 4.63 32.49
CA ALA A 55 -6.45 3.38 32.02
C ALA A 55 -6.84 2.46 33.19
N LEU A 56 -5.99 2.37 34.22
CA LEU A 56 -6.26 1.56 35.40
C LEU A 56 -7.48 2.11 36.17
N SER A 57 -7.57 3.42 36.39
CA SER A 57 -8.73 4.08 37.01
C SER A 57 -10.03 3.73 36.27
N CYS A 58 -10.02 3.82 34.93
CA CYS A 58 -11.17 3.49 34.09
C CYS A 58 -11.59 2.02 34.23
N THR A 59 -10.61 1.10 34.25
CA THR A 59 -10.90 -0.33 34.45
C THR A 59 -11.44 -0.63 35.86
N LEU A 60 -10.88 -0.02 36.90
CA LEU A 60 -11.33 -0.19 38.28
C LEU A 60 -12.76 0.33 38.48
N ASP A 61 -13.11 1.47 37.88
CA ASP A 61 -14.49 1.98 37.88
C ASP A 61 -15.46 1.03 37.16
N GLY A 62 -15.05 0.50 36.00
CA GLY A 62 -15.83 -0.48 35.27
C GLY A 62 -16.10 -1.76 36.09
N LEU A 63 -15.07 -2.27 36.77
CA LEU A 63 -15.20 -3.44 37.63
C LEU A 63 -16.06 -3.16 38.87
N ARG A 64 -15.88 -2.00 39.52
CA ARG A 64 -16.72 -1.55 40.64
C ARG A 64 -18.19 -1.43 40.22
N GLY A 65 -18.46 -0.92 39.02
CA GLY A 65 -19.79 -0.87 38.43
C GLY A 65 -20.40 -2.25 38.24
N ARG A 66 -19.62 -3.21 37.72
CA ARG A 66 -20.06 -4.62 37.58
C ARG A 66 -20.36 -5.26 38.93
N GLN A 67 -19.49 -5.07 39.93
CA GLN A 67 -19.69 -5.61 41.28
C GLN A 67 -20.96 -5.04 41.92
N ARG A 68 -21.18 -3.72 41.84
CA ARG A 68 -22.42 -3.08 42.32
C ARG A 68 -23.66 -3.63 41.62
N SER A 69 -23.59 -3.83 40.29
CA SER A 69 -24.69 -4.43 39.53
C SER A 69 -24.97 -5.86 39.97
N LEU A 70 -23.92 -6.66 40.20
CA LEU A 70 -24.04 -8.03 40.69
C LEU A 70 -24.68 -8.08 42.08
N MET A 71 -24.24 -7.23 43.01
CA MET A 71 -24.84 -7.13 44.34
C MET A 71 -26.31 -6.69 44.25
N GLY A 72 -26.63 -5.72 43.39
CA GLY A 72 -28.02 -5.29 43.15
C GLY A 72 -28.89 -6.42 42.61
N ARG A 73 -28.39 -7.20 41.65
CA ARG A 73 -29.10 -8.39 41.12
C ARG A 73 -29.30 -9.44 42.20
N HIS A 74 -28.28 -9.71 43.00
CA HIS A 74 -28.38 -10.67 44.10
C HIS A 74 -29.42 -10.22 45.14
N GLN A 75 -29.47 -8.93 45.48
CA GLN A 75 -30.44 -8.39 46.41
C GLN A 75 -31.87 -8.47 45.86
N ILE A 76 -32.06 -8.17 44.56
CA ILE A 76 -33.35 -8.36 43.89
C ILE A 76 -33.75 -9.84 43.91
N GLN A 77 -32.83 -10.75 43.65
CA GLN A 77 -33.07 -12.19 43.68
C GLN A 77 -33.55 -12.64 45.08
N LEU A 78 -32.86 -12.22 46.14
CA LEU A 78 -33.27 -12.51 47.52
C LEU A 78 -34.68 -11.99 47.83
N LEU A 79 -35.02 -10.77 47.39
CA LEU A 79 -36.35 -10.20 47.58
C LEU A 79 -37.43 -10.95 46.79
N LEU A 80 -37.10 -11.44 45.59
CA LEU A 80 -38.00 -12.25 44.77
C LEU A 80 -38.22 -13.64 45.37
N ASP A 81 -37.18 -14.27 45.90
CA ASP A 81 -37.26 -15.58 46.56
C ASP A 81 -38.09 -15.47 47.85
N ASP A 82 -37.90 -14.39 48.62
CA ASP A 82 -38.71 -14.09 49.81
C ASP A 82 -40.19 -13.85 49.46
N ALA A 83 -40.47 -13.07 48.39
CA ALA A 83 -41.84 -12.82 47.93
C ALA A 83 -42.52 -14.10 47.40
N SER A 84 -41.76 -14.95 46.69
CA SER A 84 -42.21 -16.25 46.18
C SER A 84 -42.59 -17.21 47.31
N SER A 85 -41.84 -17.19 48.43
CA SER A 85 -42.14 -18.02 49.60
C SER A 85 -43.44 -17.64 50.31
N LYS A 86 -43.83 -16.35 50.30
CA LYS A 86 -45.01 -15.83 51.01
C LYS A 86 -46.33 -15.97 50.25
N ASN A 87 -46.29 -16.04 48.93
CA ASN A 87 -47.50 -16.09 48.08
C ASN A 87 -47.93 -17.52 47.68
N LYS A 88 -47.33 -18.55 48.27
CA LYS A 88 -47.52 -19.95 47.83
C LYS A 88 -48.84 -20.60 48.27
N THR A 89 -49.79 -19.87 48.88
CA THR A 89 -50.92 -20.50 49.57
C THR A 89 -52.28 -20.44 48.90
N PHE A 90 -52.57 -19.62 47.88
CA PHE A 90 -53.88 -19.64 47.23
C PHE A 90 -53.79 -19.16 45.77
N ASN A 91 -54.14 -20.03 44.80
CA ASN A 91 -54.24 -19.80 43.34
C ASN A 91 -53.02 -20.09 42.44
N THR A 92 -52.26 -21.15 42.73
CA THR A 92 -50.98 -21.48 42.08
C THR A 92 -51.08 -22.04 40.64
N GLU A 93 -52.20 -22.64 40.23
CA GLU A 93 -52.21 -23.42 38.98
C GLU A 93 -52.54 -22.57 37.73
N MET A 94 -53.46 -21.61 37.84
CA MET A 94 -53.84 -20.77 36.69
C MET A 94 -52.83 -19.63 36.43
N GLU A 95 -52.19 -19.10 37.46
CA GLU A 95 -51.13 -18.09 37.32
C GLU A 95 -49.80 -18.67 36.79
N ALA A 96 -49.52 -19.95 37.07
CA ALA A 96 -48.34 -20.65 36.52
C ALA A 96 -48.41 -20.80 34.99
N LEU A 97 -49.59 -21.05 34.43
CA LEU A 97 -49.78 -21.15 32.98
C LEU A 97 -49.63 -19.78 32.30
N ASN A 98 -50.24 -18.73 32.85
CA ASN A 98 -50.14 -17.37 32.30
C ASN A 98 -48.73 -16.78 32.41
N SER A 99 -48.01 -17.06 33.51
CA SER A 99 -46.61 -16.61 33.67
C SER A 99 -45.65 -17.36 32.74
N GLY A 100 -45.93 -18.64 32.45
CA GLY A 100 -45.21 -19.43 31.45
C GLY A 100 -45.31 -18.82 30.05
N GLU A 101 -46.53 -18.50 29.60
CA GLU A 101 -46.76 -17.91 28.28
C GLU A 101 -46.09 -16.53 28.14
N ILE A 102 -46.21 -15.67 29.16
CA ILE A 102 -45.55 -14.35 29.16
C ILE A 102 -44.03 -14.50 29.12
N SER A 103 -43.46 -15.47 29.84
CA SER A 103 -42.01 -15.74 29.87
C SER A 103 -41.50 -16.24 28.51
N VAL A 104 -42.22 -17.18 27.89
CA VAL A 104 -41.86 -17.70 26.55
C VAL A 104 -41.95 -16.60 25.51
N LYS A 105 -43.01 -15.78 25.53
CA LYS A 105 -43.17 -14.65 24.60
C LYS A 105 -42.09 -13.59 24.78
N SER A 106 -41.71 -13.27 26.02
CA SER A 106 -40.60 -12.33 26.29
C SER A 106 -39.27 -12.90 25.81
N ARG A 107 -38.99 -14.19 26.02
CA ARG A 107 -37.79 -14.85 25.51
C ARG A 107 -37.74 -14.87 23.99
N PHE A 108 -38.87 -15.15 23.34
CA PHE A 108 -38.98 -15.13 21.88
C PHE A 108 -38.73 -13.73 21.31
N GLU A 109 -39.36 -12.68 21.87
CA GLU A 109 -39.11 -11.30 21.42
C GLU A 109 -37.67 -10.85 21.68
N ASN A 110 -37.07 -11.24 22.81
CA ASN A 110 -35.66 -10.97 23.08
C ASN A 110 -34.74 -11.70 22.10
N ALA A 111 -35.01 -12.97 21.78
CA ALA A 111 -34.25 -13.73 20.79
C ALA A 111 -34.38 -13.11 19.39
N LYS A 112 -35.60 -12.72 19.00
CA LYS A 112 -35.87 -12.03 17.73
C LYS A 112 -35.13 -10.69 17.65
N GLN A 113 -35.14 -9.91 18.73
CA GLN A 113 -34.41 -8.65 18.79
C GLN A 113 -32.89 -8.89 18.73
N SER A 114 -32.39 -9.93 19.41
CA SER A 114 -30.97 -10.32 19.36
C SER A 114 -30.55 -10.69 17.93
N VAL A 115 -31.31 -11.54 17.24
CA VAL A 115 -31.06 -11.91 15.83
C VAL A 115 -31.07 -10.68 14.92
N LYS A 116 -32.00 -9.74 15.14
CA LYS A 116 -32.04 -8.48 14.39
C LYS A 116 -30.79 -7.64 14.62
N THR A 117 -30.32 -7.53 15.87
CA THR A 117 -29.10 -6.77 16.18
C THR A 117 -27.85 -7.42 15.58
N THR A 118 -27.72 -8.74 15.64
CA THR A 118 -26.58 -9.44 15.05
C THR A 118 -26.60 -9.36 13.52
N ARG A 119 -27.79 -9.39 12.90
CA ARG A 119 -27.93 -9.19 11.46
C ARG A 119 -27.49 -7.79 11.04
N ASN A 120 -27.92 -6.75 11.74
CA ASN A 120 -27.49 -5.38 11.45
C ASN A 120 -25.97 -5.23 11.60
N GLN A 121 -25.38 -5.80 12.64
CA GLN A 121 -23.92 -5.80 12.83
C GLN A 121 -23.19 -6.54 11.71
N LEU A 122 -23.75 -7.64 11.19
CA LEU A 122 -23.18 -8.35 10.06
C LEU A 122 -23.26 -7.52 8.78
N GLU A 123 -24.39 -6.87 8.51
CA GLU A 123 -24.57 -5.98 7.36
C GLU A 123 -23.59 -4.79 7.42
N GLU A 124 -23.42 -4.17 8.60
CA GLU A 124 -22.42 -3.10 8.81
C GLU A 124 -20.99 -3.60 8.53
N LYS A 125 -20.63 -4.80 9.02
CA LYS A 125 -19.31 -5.40 8.74
C LYS A 125 -19.10 -5.70 7.27
N ILE A 126 -20.12 -6.16 6.55
CA ILE A 126 -20.04 -6.41 5.10
C ILE A 126 -19.81 -5.10 4.34
N ILE A 127 -20.52 -4.04 4.70
CA ILE A 127 -20.33 -2.71 4.09
C ILE A 127 -18.91 -2.20 4.36
N PHE A 128 -18.43 -2.32 5.60
CA PHE A 128 -17.07 -1.93 5.99
C PHE A 128 -15.98 -2.70 5.24
N LEU A 129 -16.14 -4.02 5.08
CA LEU A 129 -15.22 -4.83 4.28
C LEU A 129 -15.23 -4.40 2.82
N ALA A 130 -16.40 -4.13 2.23
CA ALA A 130 -16.50 -3.68 0.84
C ALA A 130 -15.94 -2.26 0.60
N THR A 131 -15.91 -1.39 1.62
CA THR A 131 -15.19 -0.11 1.54
C THR A 131 -13.69 -0.30 1.66
N SER A 132 -13.24 -1.16 2.58
CA SER A 132 -11.82 -1.46 2.76
C SER A 132 -11.21 -2.15 1.53
N GLU A 133 -11.92 -3.08 0.88
CA GLU A 133 -11.47 -3.71 -0.38
C GLU A 133 -11.30 -2.70 -1.52
N ARG A 134 -12.18 -1.69 -1.59
CA ARG A 134 -12.05 -0.58 -2.55
C ARG A 134 -10.82 0.28 -2.27
N GLU A 135 -10.60 0.65 -1.02
CA GLU A 135 -9.40 1.41 -0.61
C GLU A 135 -8.11 0.65 -0.92
N ILE A 136 -8.08 -0.66 -0.67
CA ILE A 136 -6.93 -1.52 -1.02
C ILE A 136 -6.69 -1.50 -2.53
N SER A 137 -7.75 -1.62 -3.34
CA SER A 137 -7.67 -1.59 -4.80
C SER A 137 -7.13 -0.24 -5.30
N ASP A 138 -7.62 0.87 -4.76
CA ASP A 138 -7.18 2.22 -5.11
C ASP A 138 -5.70 2.45 -4.73
N LEU A 139 -5.27 1.96 -3.56
CA LEU A 139 -3.88 2.01 -3.13
C LEU A 139 -2.97 1.17 -4.03
N GLN A 140 -3.45 0.01 -4.51
CA GLN A 140 -2.71 -0.82 -5.47
C GLN A 140 -2.47 -0.09 -6.79
N VAL A 141 -3.51 0.55 -7.35
CA VAL A 141 -3.40 1.37 -8.56
C VAL A 141 -2.40 2.53 -8.35
N SER A 142 -2.45 3.17 -7.18
CA SER A 142 -1.51 4.25 -6.83
C SER A 142 -0.06 3.76 -6.74
N ILE A 143 0.19 2.59 -6.14
CA ILE A 143 1.51 1.96 -6.05
C ILE A 143 2.04 1.65 -7.45
N ASP A 144 1.22 1.07 -8.32
CA ASP A 144 1.67 0.70 -9.67
C ASP A 144 1.95 1.94 -10.52
N ARG A 145 1.18 3.02 -10.36
CA ARG A 145 1.50 4.32 -10.94
C ARG A 145 2.85 4.84 -10.45
N LYS A 146 3.13 4.80 -9.14
CA LYS A 146 4.42 5.24 -8.58
C LYS A 146 5.60 4.39 -9.08
N LYS A 147 5.41 3.07 -9.22
CA LYS A 147 6.43 2.18 -9.79
C LYS A 147 6.75 2.54 -11.25
N ARG A 148 5.73 2.79 -12.07
CA ARG A 148 5.91 3.24 -13.47
C ARG A 148 6.66 4.57 -13.55
N THR A 149 6.30 5.54 -12.70
CA THR A 149 7.02 6.83 -12.63
C THR A 149 8.47 6.65 -12.20
N ASN A 150 8.73 5.82 -11.18
CA ASN A 150 10.08 5.54 -10.70
C ASN A 150 10.94 4.86 -11.78
N PHE A 151 10.38 3.87 -12.47
CA PHE A 151 11.06 3.23 -13.61
C PHE A 151 11.41 4.24 -14.70
N LEU A 152 10.50 5.15 -15.05
CA LEU A 152 10.78 6.20 -16.03
C LEU A 152 11.90 7.15 -15.59
N LEU A 153 11.90 7.56 -14.31
CA LEU A 153 12.97 8.38 -13.74
C LEU A 153 14.32 7.67 -13.81
N HIS A 154 14.37 6.37 -13.51
CA HIS A 154 15.59 5.57 -13.59
C HIS A 154 16.12 5.48 -15.04
N VAL A 155 15.24 5.26 -16.02
CA VAL A 155 15.62 5.25 -17.45
C VAL A 155 16.15 6.62 -17.89
N LEU A 156 15.56 7.72 -17.39
CA LEU A 156 16.03 9.08 -17.68
C LEU A 156 17.40 9.34 -17.05
N GLU A 157 17.64 8.88 -15.83
CA GLU A 157 18.92 8.99 -15.13
C GLU A 157 20.04 8.25 -15.89
N GLU A 158 19.79 7.02 -16.34
CA GLU A 158 20.78 6.27 -17.14
C GLU A 158 21.03 6.93 -18.51
N LYS A 159 20.00 7.45 -19.17
CA LYS A 159 20.18 8.22 -20.41
C LYS A 159 21.00 9.49 -20.18
N GLU A 160 20.81 10.17 -19.06
CA GLU A 160 21.58 11.34 -18.69
C GLU A 160 23.05 11.00 -18.45
N LYS A 161 23.33 9.89 -17.78
CA LYS A 161 24.68 9.37 -17.56
C LYS A 161 25.41 9.08 -18.88
N ILE A 162 24.73 8.45 -19.84
CA ILE A 162 25.27 8.23 -21.20
C ILE A 162 25.54 9.57 -21.90
N ARG A 163 24.61 10.53 -21.79
CA ARG A 163 24.77 11.86 -22.37
C ARG A 163 25.99 12.59 -21.80
N LEU A 164 26.17 12.57 -20.49
CA LEU A 164 27.32 13.17 -19.81
C LEU A 164 28.63 12.49 -20.21
N SER A 165 28.66 11.16 -20.34
CA SER A 165 29.82 10.43 -20.85
C SER A 165 30.22 10.87 -22.26
N ARG A 166 29.25 10.99 -23.18
CA ARG A 166 29.50 11.51 -24.54
C ARG A 166 30.02 12.94 -24.53
N PHE A 167 29.48 13.82 -23.68
CA PHE A 167 29.98 15.18 -23.55
C PHE A 167 31.43 15.23 -23.05
N GLN A 168 31.80 14.35 -22.12
CA GLN A 168 33.20 14.22 -21.67
C GLN A 168 34.13 13.78 -22.80
N GLU A 169 33.71 12.82 -23.64
CA GLU A 169 34.50 12.40 -24.81
C GLU A 169 34.66 13.54 -25.83
N ILE A 170 33.58 14.27 -26.13
CA ILE A 170 33.63 15.44 -27.01
C ILE A 170 34.59 16.50 -26.45
N ALA A 171 34.54 16.78 -25.15
CA ALA A 171 35.45 17.71 -24.50
C ALA A 171 36.92 17.28 -24.67
N LYS A 172 37.23 15.99 -24.46
CA LYS A 172 38.58 15.43 -24.70
C LYS A 172 39.02 15.58 -26.16
N LEU A 173 38.14 15.32 -27.12
CA LEU A 173 38.44 15.49 -28.55
C LEU A 173 38.69 16.96 -28.91
N ILE A 174 37.94 17.89 -28.33
CA ILE A 174 38.15 19.33 -28.51
C ILE A 174 39.49 19.76 -27.91
N GLU A 175 39.86 19.26 -26.74
CA GLU A 175 41.18 19.53 -26.15
C GLU A 175 42.32 18.96 -26.99
N ALA A 176 42.17 17.73 -27.50
CA ALA A 176 43.15 17.14 -28.41
C ALA A 176 43.29 17.97 -29.70
N LEU A 177 42.18 18.42 -30.29
CA LEU A 177 42.19 19.31 -31.44
C LEU A 177 42.84 20.66 -31.13
N LYS A 178 42.52 21.27 -29.99
CA LYS A 178 43.17 22.51 -29.54
C LYS A 178 44.66 22.31 -29.39
N PHE A 179 45.12 21.21 -28.80
CA PHE A 179 46.54 20.90 -28.68
C PHE A 179 47.23 20.80 -30.05
N VAL A 180 46.61 20.09 -31.01
CA VAL A 180 47.11 19.97 -32.39
C VAL A 180 47.17 21.35 -33.08
N ILE A 181 46.17 22.21 -32.87
CA ILE A 181 46.12 23.55 -33.47
C ILE A 181 47.10 24.51 -32.80
N SER A 182 47.29 24.42 -31.48
CA SER A 182 48.17 25.29 -30.69
C SER A 182 49.66 25.00 -30.85
N CYS A 183 50.04 23.86 -31.44
CA CYS A 183 51.41 23.56 -31.88
C CYS A 183 51.54 23.58 -33.41
N PRO A 184 51.29 24.72 -34.09
CA PRO A 184 51.40 24.79 -35.55
C PRO A 184 52.85 24.52 -36.01
N GLY A 185 53.84 24.87 -35.20
CA GLY A 185 55.26 24.66 -35.50
C GLY A 185 55.65 23.18 -35.59
N ASP A 186 55.04 22.29 -34.82
CA ASP A 186 55.39 20.85 -34.82
C ASP A 186 54.84 20.13 -36.06
N LEU A 187 53.65 20.53 -36.52
CA LEU A 187 53.06 20.01 -37.74
C LEU A 187 53.80 20.53 -38.97
N GLU A 188 54.19 21.81 -38.95
CA GLU A 188 55.04 22.42 -39.97
C GLU A 188 56.43 21.77 -40.02
N LEU A 189 57.07 21.54 -38.87
CA LEU A 189 58.36 20.86 -38.76
C LEU A 189 58.28 19.40 -39.25
N ARG A 190 57.22 18.65 -38.91
CA ARG A 190 57.03 17.29 -39.45
C ARG A 190 56.81 17.29 -40.97
N LEU A 191 56.05 18.24 -41.50
CA LEU A 191 55.87 18.39 -42.95
C LEU A 191 57.18 18.76 -43.65
N ARG A 192 57.93 19.72 -43.12
CA ARG A 192 59.27 20.09 -43.62
C ARG A 192 60.21 18.89 -43.57
N HIS A 193 60.21 18.11 -42.48
CA HIS A 193 61.06 16.92 -42.34
C HIS A 193 60.72 15.82 -43.36
N ILE A 194 59.42 15.55 -43.60
CA ILE A 194 58.99 14.57 -44.62
C ILE A 194 59.37 15.03 -46.03
N ILE A 195 59.24 16.33 -46.32
CA ILE A 195 59.62 16.91 -47.63
C ILE A 195 61.13 16.79 -47.84
N VAL A 196 61.94 17.15 -46.83
CA VAL A 196 63.41 17.00 -46.86
C VAL A 196 63.81 15.52 -47.04
N GLN A 197 63.16 14.61 -46.32
CA GLN A 197 63.44 13.17 -46.41
C GLN A 197 63.10 12.60 -47.79
N LYS A 198 62.03 13.10 -48.45
CA LYS A 198 61.64 12.66 -49.80
C LYS A 198 62.43 13.32 -50.93
N ALA A 199 62.93 14.54 -50.75
CA ALA A 199 63.67 15.26 -51.78
C ALA A 199 65.08 14.68 -52.03
N GLY A 200 65.59 13.86 -51.11
CA GLY A 200 66.94 13.32 -51.19
C GLY A 200 68.00 14.36 -50.82
N SER A 201 69.08 13.88 -50.19
CA SER A 201 70.09 14.65 -49.44
C SER A 201 70.97 15.65 -50.23
N GLY A 202 70.51 16.20 -51.37
CA GLY A 202 71.32 17.06 -52.24
C GLY A 202 70.68 18.35 -52.73
N ALA A 203 69.39 18.60 -52.43
CA ALA A 203 68.73 19.84 -52.83
C ALA A 203 69.11 20.99 -51.89
N ALA A 204 69.45 22.15 -52.46
CA ALA A 204 69.81 23.34 -51.69
C ALA A 204 68.65 23.75 -50.77
N GLU A 205 68.97 24.15 -49.53
CA GLU A 205 68.00 24.51 -48.49
C GLU A 205 66.99 25.58 -48.94
N GLU A 206 67.40 26.42 -49.90
CA GLU A 206 66.59 27.47 -50.53
C GLU A 206 65.49 26.91 -51.46
N GLU A 207 65.76 25.83 -52.20
CA GLU A 207 64.76 25.15 -53.05
C GLU A 207 63.74 24.39 -52.20
N LEU A 208 64.17 23.84 -51.05
CA LEU A 208 63.31 23.18 -50.07
C LEU A 208 62.37 24.18 -49.38
N SER A 209 62.84 25.39 -49.06
CA SER A 209 61.99 26.45 -48.53
C SER A 209 60.94 26.90 -49.54
N ALA A 210 61.36 27.13 -50.80
CA ALA A 210 60.43 27.51 -51.87
C ALA A 210 59.38 26.42 -52.16
N CYS A 211 59.78 25.14 -52.12
CA CYS A 211 58.85 24.01 -52.27
C CYS A 211 57.86 23.92 -51.10
N GLY A 212 58.32 24.15 -49.86
CA GLY A 212 57.48 24.23 -48.67
C GLY A 212 56.43 25.33 -48.78
N ASP A 213 56.84 26.54 -49.16
CA ASP A 213 55.93 27.69 -49.31
C ASP A 213 54.92 27.48 -50.45
N ALA A 214 55.32 26.82 -51.55
CA ALA A 214 54.42 26.45 -52.64
C ALA A 214 53.38 25.39 -52.19
N LEU A 215 53.78 24.44 -51.35
CA LEU A 215 52.90 23.39 -50.83
C LEU A 215 51.92 23.94 -49.79
N ILE A 216 52.38 24.86 -48.93
CA ILE A 216 51.52 25.61 -48.00
C ILE A 216 50.52 26.46 -48.80
N SER A 217 50.97 27.20 -49.80
CA SER A 217 50.11 28.01 -50.65
C SER A 217 49.08 27.14 -51.38
N SER A 218 49.49 26.00 -51.94
CA SER A 218 48.60 25.04 -52.60
C SER A 218 47.58 24.44 -51.63
N ALA A 219 48.02 24.04 -50.42
CA ALA A 219 47.14 23.50 -49.38
C ALA A 219 46.14 24.54 -48.88
N GLN A 220 46.55 25.79 -48.68
CA GLN A 220 45.67 26.91 -48.32
C GLN A 220 44.67 27.19 -49.44
N THR A 221 45.10 27.16 -50.70
CA THR A 221 44.22 27.35 -51.86
C THR A 221 43.21 26.22 -51.97
N ALA A 222 43.63 24.97 -51.76
CA ALA A 222 42.76 23.79 -51.76
C ALA A 222 41.79 23.79 -50.57
N ALA A 223 42.23 24.22 -49.37
CA ALA A 223 41.38 24.37 -48.19
C ALA A 223 40.33 25.47 -48.42
N ARG A 224 40.73 26.62 -48.98
CA ARG A 224 39.80 27.69 -49.38
C ARG A 224 38.82 27.21 -50.45
N LYS A 225 39.26 26.39 -51.39
CA LYS A 225 38.40 25.79 -52.43
C LYS A 225 37.42 24.74 -51.88
N LYS A 226 37.77 24.06 -50.79
CA LYS A 226 36.87 23.15 -50.06
C LYS A 226 35.92 23.88 -49.11
N LEU A 227 36.34 25.02 -48.55
CA LEU A 227 35.51 25.92 -47.75
C LEU A 227 34.57 26.76 -48.60
N SER A 228 34.94 27.05 -49.86
CA SER A 228 33.98 27.51 -50.86
C SER A 228 33.07 26.33 -51.19
N PHE A 229 31.99 26.22 -50.43
CA PHE A 229 30.86 25.36 -50.73
C PHE A 229 30.35 25.78 -52.11
N THR A 230 30.89 25.16 -53.15
CA THR A 230 30.39 25.31 -54.50
C THR A 230 29.22 24.37 -54.58
N PRO A 231 27.97 24.88 -54.59
CA PRO A 231 26.81 24.02 -54.73
C PRO A 231 27.01 23.19 -56.00
N LYS A 232 26.90 21.86 -55.86
CA LYS A 232 27.03 20.94 -56.98
C LYS A 232 26.07 21.42 -58.08
N ALA A 233 26.62 21.83 -59.21
CA ALA A 233 25.87 22.44 -60.31
C ALA A 233 24.87 21.49 -61.01
N SER A 234 24.66 20.28 -60.48
CA SER A 234 23.63 19.34 -60.93
C SER A 234 22.27 19.56 -60.28
N ASP A 235 22.13 20.52 -59.35
CA ASP A 235 20.91 20.80 -58.60
C ASP A 235 20.41 22.23 -58.86
N ARG A 236 20.43 22.65 -60.14
CA ARG A 236 20.12 24.04 -60.54
C ARG A 236 18.63 24.41 -60.53
N ASP A 237 17.77 23.48 -60.16
CA ASP A 237 16.36 23.73 -59.84
C ASP A 237 16.02 23.23 -58.43
N ILE A 238 16.93 23.40 -57.44
CA ILE A 238 16.47 23.39 -56.05
C ILE A 238 15.63 24.66 -55.88
N ASP A 239 14.32 24.47 -55.91
CA ASP A 239 13.34 25.47 -55.51
C ASP A 239 13.74 26.03 -54.13
N LEU A 240 14.20 27.28 -54.13
CA LEU A 240 14.65 28.01 -52.94
C LEU A 240 13.53 28.10 -51.91
N ASP A 241 12.28 28.17 -52.37
CA ASP A 241 11.11 28.20 -51.51
C ASP A 241 10.93 26.83 -50.82
N ALA A 242 11.07 25.73 -51.57
CA ALA A 242 11.02 24.38 -50.98
C ALA A 242 12.15 24.13 -49.97
N LEU A 243 13.36 24.66 -50.20
CA LEU A 243 14.45 24.56 -49.24
C LEU A 243 14.19 25.42 -47.99
N SER A 244 13.68 26.64 -48.17
CA SER A 244 13.28 27.55 -47.09
C SER A 244 12.20 26.90 -46.22
N ASP A 245 11.17 26.32 -46.83
CA ASP A 245 10.10 25.61 -46.13
C ASP A 245 10.63 24.41 -45.35
N ARG A 246 11.57 23.65 -45.92
CA ARG A 246 12.21 22.53 -45.21
C ARG A 246 13.03 23.00 -44.01
N VAL A 247 13.75 24.11 -44.13
CA VAL A 247 14.52 24.70 -43.03
C VAL A 247 13.57 25.23 -41.94
N ASN A 248 12.49 25.89 -42.33
CA ASN A 248 11.48 26.40 -41.39
C ASN A 248 10.76 25.26 -40.67
N SER A 249 10.42 24.18 -41.38
CA SER A 249 9.84 22.97 -40.80
C SER A 249 10.77 22.33 -39.77
N LYS A 250 12.05 22.14 -40.10
CA LYS A 250 13.04 21.60 -39.15
C LYS A 250 13.30 22.54 -37.96
N THR A 251 13.28 23.84 -38.19
CA THR A 251 13.43 24.83 -37.11
C THR A 251 12.26 24.75 -36.15
N ARG A 252 11.03 24.61 -36.67
CA ARG A 252 9.82 24.44 -35.85
C ARG A 252 9.86 23.12 -35.07
N GLU A 253 10.28 22.02 -35.69
CA GLU A 253 10.44 20.72 -35.02
C GLU A 253 11.49 20.78 -33.90
N LEU A 254 12.64 21.42 -34.14
CA LEU A 254 13.67 21.62 -33.13
C LEU A 254 13.19 22.51 -31.98
N GLN A 255 12.42 23.55 -32.28
CA GLN A 255 11.82 24.40 -31.26
C GLN A 255 10.82 23.62 -30.40
N GLU A 256 9.95 22.81 -31.01
CA GLU A 256 8.99 21.97 -30.29
C GLU A 256 9.68 20.94 -29.40
N LEU A 257 10.75 20.29 -29.90
CA LEU A 257 11.56 19.37 -29.11
C LEU A 257 12.26 20.08 -27.93
N SER A 258 12.76 21.29 -28.15
CA SER A 258 13.36 22.12 -27.10
C SER A 258 12.33 22.49 -26.03
N ASP A 259 11.17 23.00 -26.43
CA ASP A 259 10.10 23.41 -25.52
C ASP A 259 9.57 22.21 -24.71
N ARG A 260 9.43 21.04 -25.36
CA ARG A 260 9.06 19.80 -24.68
C ARG A 260 10.11 19.34 -23.68
N SER A 261 11.40 19.46 -24.01
CA SER A 261 12.48 19.14 -23.08
C SER A 261 12.47 20.07 -21.86
N ILE A 262 12.22 21.37 -22.06
CA ILE A 262 12.11 22.35 -20.97
C ILE A 262 10.91 22.03 -20.08
N ALA A 263 9.75 21.72 -20.67
CA ALA A 263 8.54 21.34 -19.94
C ALA A 263 8.74 20.08 -19.09
N ILE A 264 9.41 19.05 -19.64
CA ILE A 264 9.77 17.84 -18.89
C ILE A 264 10.72 18.17 -17.74
N GLY A 265 11.70 19.06 -17.96
CA GLY A 265 12.61 19.51 -16.90
C GLY A 265 11.87 20.20 -15.76
N TYR A 266 10.91 21.08 -16.08
CA TYR A 266 10.08 21.77 -15.08
C TYR A 266 9.21 20.80 -14.29
N LEU A 267 8.51 19.88 -14.97
CA LEU A 267 7.69 18.85 -14.32
C LEU A 267 8.52 17.94 -13.42
N SER A 268 9.71 17.52 -13.88
CA SER A 268 10.62 16.69 -13.10
C SER A 268 11.05 17.38 -11.82
N LYS A 269 11.40 18.68 -11.91
CA LYS A 269 11.71 19.50 -10.73
C LYS A 269 10.53 19.58 -9.76
N GLN A 270 9.33 19.87 -10.28
CA GLN A 270 8.12 19.94 -9.46
C GLN A 270 7.82 18.61 -8.73
N TYR A 271 8.04 17.47 -9.39
CA TYR A 271 7.88 16.17 -8.74
C TYR A 271 8.93 15.91 -7.66
N ILE A 272 10.18 16.31 -7.88
CA ILE A 272 11.24 16.21 -6.86
C ILE A 272 10.88 17.07 -5.64
N ASP A 273 10.39 18.30 -5.87
CA ASP A 273 9.97 19.21 -4.82
C ASP A 273 8.78 18.62 -4.03
N ASN A 274 7.75 18.10 -4.71
CA ASN A 274 6.61 17.45 -4.08
C ASN A 274 6.99 16.18 -3.28
N ILE A 275 7.93 15.37 -3.80
CA ILE A 275 8.43 14.18 -3.08
C ILE A 275 9.20 14.61 -1.84
N SER A 276 9.99 15.66 -1.94
CA SER A 276 10.76 16.21 -0.80
C SER A 276 9.83 16.78 0.26
N GLU A 277 8.83 17.58 -0.14
CA GLU A 277 7.81 18.09 0.77
C GLU A 277 6.98 16.97 1.42
N PHE A 278 6.58 15.97 0.63
CA PHE A 278 5.88 14.79 1.15
C PHE A 278 6.74 14.04 2.15
N ARG A 279 8.03 13.82 1.84
CA ARG A 279 8.98 13.16 2.75
C ARG A 279 9.12 13.97 4.03
N ASP A 280 9.38 15.26 3.93
CA ASP A 280 9.70 16.09 5.08
C ASP A 280 8.45 16.30 5.97
N SER A 281 7.27 16.41 5.37
CA SER A 281 6.00 16.58 6.10
C SER A 281 5.40 15.27 6.63
N ASN A 282 5.40 14.20 5.81
CA ASN A 282 4.70 12.96 6.16
C ASN A 282 5.59 11.90 6.78
N SER A 283 6.92 11.94 6.61
CA SER A 283 7.79 10.93 7.22
C SER A 283 7.71 10.96 8.74
N HIS A 284 7.63 12.15 9.35
CA HIS A 284 7.47 12.28 10.79
C HIS A 284 6.12 11.72 11.26
N THR A 285 5.02 12.08 10.58
CA THR A 285 3.68 11.59 10.94
C THR A 285 3.54 10.08 10.76
N LEU A 286 4.08 9.53 9.66
CA LEU A 286 4.14 8.08 9.44
C LEU A 286 4.99 7.39 10.48
N LYS A 287 6.17 7.94 10.80
CA LYS A 287 7.05 7.40 11.83
C LYS A 287 6.39 7.42 13.20
N GLN A 288 5.76 8.53 13.58
CA GLN A 288 5.05 8.66 14.85
C GLN A 288 3.82 7.75 14.93
N SER A 289 3.09 7.57 13.83
CA SER A 289 1.98 6.62 13.75
C SER A 289 2.47 5.16 13.86
N LEU A 290 3.56 4.82 13.18
CA LEU A 290 4.18 3.50 13.26
C LEU A 290 4.77 3.22 14.65
N GLU A 291 5.43 4.18 15.27
CA GLU A 291 5.97 4.06 16.63
C GLU A 291 4.87 3.97 17.68
N GLY A 292 3.79 4.74 17.53
CA GLY A 292 2.59 4.63 18.38
C GLY A 292 1.92 3.27 18.25
N ASN A 293 1.81 2.75 17.02
CA ASN A 293 1.22 1.43 16.76
C ASN A 293 2.16 0.27 17.08
N ALA A 294 3.49 0.48 17.12
CA ALA A 294 4.46 -0.55 17.45
C ALA A 294 4.25 -1.09 18.87
N PHE A 295 3.74 -0.27 19.79
CA PHE A 295 3.36 -0.72 21.13
C PHE A 295 2.18 -1.70 21.08
N GLN A 296 1.13 -1.37 20.34
CA GLN A 296 -0.01 -2.27 20.13
C GLN A 296 0.41 -3.57 19.43
N VAL A 297 1.27 -3.50 18.41
CA VAL A 297 1.79 -4.70 17.73
C VAL A 297 2.61 -5.57 18.69
N LYS A 298 3.40 -4.96 19.58
CA LYS A 298 4.11 -5.69 20.65
C LYS A 298 3.14 -6.37 21.62
N GLU A 299 2.05 -5.71 22.00
CA GLU A 299 1.02 -6.31 22.85
C GLU A 299 0.31 -7.47 22.15
N TYR A 300 -0.04 -7.31 20.86
CA TYR A 300 -0.58 -8.41 20.07
C TYR A 300 0.39 -9.59 19.97
N LEU A 301 1.68 -9.34 19.72
CA LEU A 301 2.71 -10.38 19.70
C LEU A 301 2.91 -11.03 21.06
N ALA A 302 2.80 -10.27 22.15
CA ALA A 302 2.87 -10.81 23.51
C ALA A 302 1.64 -11.70 23.81
N ALA A 303 0.44 -11.27 23.42
CA ALA A 303 -0.78 -12.06 23.53
C ALA A 303 -0.70 -13.34 22.68
N LEU A 304 -0.15 -13.26 21.46
CA LEU A 304 0.03 -14.41 20.57
C LEU A 304 1.08 -15.38 21.13
N LYS A 305 2.22 -14.88 21.64
CA LYS A 305 3.21 -15.70 22.33
C LYS A 305 2.64 -16.35 23.59
N TRP A 306 1.83 -15.62 24.36
CA TRP A 306 1.16 -16.16 25.52
C TRP A 306 0.17 -17.26 25.12
N LEU A 307 -0.63 -17.07 24.07
CA LEU A 307 -1.52 -18.10 23.54
C LEU A 307 -0.75 -19.35 23.08
N ILE A 308 0.34 -19.19 22.33
CA ILE A 308 1.19 -20.31 21.88
C ILE A 308 1.79 -21.06 23.08
N ASN A 309 2.36 -20.34 24.04
CA ASN A 309 3.00 -20.94 25.21
C ASN A 309 2.00 -21.64 26.13
N ASN A 310 0.76 -21.16 26.22
CA ASN A 310 -0.28 -21.79 27.02
C ASN A 310 -1.05 -22.88 26.26
N ALA A 311 -1.09 -22.84 24.92
CA ALA A 311 -1.61 -23.93 24.09
C ALA A 311 -0.72 -25.18 24.19
N ALA A 312 0.57 -25.02 24.48
CA ALA A 312 1.49 -26.12 24.75
C ALA A 312 1.31 -26.77 26.14
N SER A 313 0.39 -26.28 26.99
CA SER A 313 0.06 -26.93 28.26
C SER A 313 -0.94 -28.07 28.02
N PRO A 314 -0.56 -29.35 28.22
CA PRO A 314 -1.35 -30.51 27.82
C PRO A 314 -2.65 -30.77 28.61
N GLU A 315 -3.07 -29.86 29.49
CA GLU A 315 -4.22 -30.07 30.39
C GLU A 315 -5.48 -29.24 30.03
N SER A 316 -5.42 -28.35 29.03
CA SER A 316 -6.55 -27.49 28.63
C SER A 316 -7.39 -28.12 27.50
N SER A 317 -8.24 -29.09 27.84
CA SER A 317 -9.09 -29.82 26.85
C SER A 317 -10.29 -29.05 26.28
N GLY A 318 -10.46 -27.75 26.59
CA GLY A 318 -11.68 -27.00 26.23
C GLY A 318 -11.54 -25.92 25.14
N GLY A 319 -10.36 -25.32 24.97
CA GLY A 319 -10.19 -24.12 24.12
C GLY A 319 -9.74 -24.38 22.68
N ASP A 320 -9.37 -25.61 22.36
CA ASP A 320 -8.72 -25.96 21.08
C ASP A 320 -9.72 -26.08 19.91
N ALA A 321 -11.01 -26.20 20.22
CA ALA A 321 -12.07 -26.34 19.22
C ALA A 321 -12.32 -25.03 18.43
N ASP A 322 -12.27 -23.88 19.09
CA ASP A 322 -12.55 -22.58 18.45
C ASP A 322 -11.43 -22.15 17.50
N ILE A 323 -10.17 -22.49 17.82
CA ILE A 323 -9.01 -22.21 16.97
C ILE A 323 -8.98 -23.18 15.77
N GLN A 324 -9.33 -24.45 15.97
CA GLN A 324 -9.49 -25.43 14.89
C GLN A 324 -10.63 -25.04 13.92
N GLU A 325 -11.74 -24.52 14.45
CA GLU A 325 -12.85 -24.02 13.64
C GLU A 325 -12.47 -22.76 12.85
N ALA A 326 -11.76 -21.81 13.47
CA ALA A 326 -11.32 -20.58 12.80
C ALA A 326 -10.31 -20.82 11.66
N LEU A 327 -9.47 -21.85 11.77
CA LEU A 327 -8.51 -22.24 10.74
C LEU A 327 -9.08 -23.23 9.70
N GLY A 328 -10.35 -23.64 9.85
CA GLY A 328 -11.00 -24.62 8.97
C GLY A 328 -10.41 -26.03 9.07
N ILE A 329 -9.71 -26.32 10.16
CA ILE A 329 -9.03 -27.59 10.38
C ILE A 329 -10.02 -28.55 11.06
N LYS A 330 -10.69 -29.38 10.25
CA LYS A 330 -11.58 -30.43 10.78
C LYS A 330 -10.77 -31.65 11.21
N GLY A 331 -10.50 -31.77 12.50
CA GLY A 331 -9.98 -32.98 13.15
C GLY A 331 -8.70 -32.76 13.97
N ARG A 332 -8.32 -33.78 14.77
CA ARG A 332 -7.03 -33.82 15.48
C ARG A 332 -5.90 -33.82 14.47
N VAL A 333 -5.37 -32.65 14.19
CA VAL A 333 -4.17 -32.49 13.38
C VAL A 333 -2.97 -32.68 14.29
N GLN A 334 -2.10 -33.62 13.94
CA GLN A 334 -0.82 -33.79 14.62
C GLN A 334 -0.01 -32.51 14.44
N GLU A 335 0.57 -32.00 15.53
CA GLU A 335 1.37 -30.78 15.56
C GLU A 335 2.46 -30.77 14.47
N ALA A 336 3.07 -31.93 14.20
CA ALA A 336 4.04 -32.11 13.12
C ALA A 336 3.49 -31.75 11.73
N TRP A 337 2.22 -32.06 11.44
CA TRP A 337 1.59 -31.71 10.17
C TRP A 337 1.34 -30.20 10.06
N LEU A 338 0.93 -29.56 11.16
CA LEU A 338 0.66 -28.11 11.16
C LEU A 338 1.96 -27.32 10.93
N VAL A 339 3.05 -27.71 11.59
CA VAL A 339 4.37 -27.11 11.38
C VAL A 339 4.82 -27.30 9.94
N SER A 340 4.72 -28.51 9.38
CA SER A 340 5.08 -28.78 7.98
C SER A 340 4.21 -27.99 6.98
N GLU A 341 2.92 -27.80 7.24
CA GLU A 341 2.05 -27.01 6.37
C GLU A 341 2.36 -25.50 6.46
N ILE A 342 2.71 -24.98 7.64
CA ILE A 342 3.16 -23.60 7.82
C ILE A 342 4.49 -23.38 7.08
N GLU A 343 5.47 -24.28 7.27
CA GLU A 343 6.76 -24.22 6.57
C GLU A 343 6.56 -24.26 5.05
N ARG A 344 5.72 -25.18 4.55
CA ARG A 344 5.38 -25.26 3.13
C ARG A 344 4.77 -23.96 2.61
N ARG A 345 3.87 -23.33 3.37
CA ARG A 345 3.23 -22.04 2.99
C ARG A 345 4.24 -20.90 2.96
N VAL A 346 5.14 -20.82 3.94
CA VAL A 346 6.23 -19.83 3.99
C VAL A 346 7.18 -20.03 2.81
N GLU A 347 7.55 -21.27 2.51
CA GLU A 347 8.43 -21.60 1.39
C GLU A 347 7.79 -21.27 0.03
N THR A 348 6.47 -21.53 -0.12
CA THR A 348 5.73 -21.16 -1.33
C THR A 348 5.65 -19.64 -1.51
N ALA A 349 5.48 -18.89 -0.42
CA ALA A 349 5.48 -17.43 -0.44
C ALA A 349 6.87 -16.87 -0.80
N ALA A 350 7.94 -17.44 -0.24
CA ALA A 350 9.31 -17.08 -0.55
C ALA A 350 9.64 -17.31 -2.04
N ARG A 351 9.27 -18.46 -2.61
CA ARG A 351 9.46 -18.74 -4.04
C ARG A 351 8.68 -17.78 -4.93
N HIS A 352 7.47 -17.39 -4.55
CA HIS A 352 6.70 -16.39 -5.30
C HIS A 352 7.35 -14.99 -5.25
N GLN A 353 7.99 -14.65 -4.14
CA GLN A 353 8.74 -13.40 -4.02
C GLN A 353 10.02 -13.44 -4.86
N GLU A 354 10.72 -14.56 -4.86
CA GLU A 354 11.95 -14.80 -5.63
C GLU A 354 11.67 -14.76 -7.15
N MET A 355 10.61 -15.43 -7.62
CA MET A 355 10.16 -15.32 -9.02
C MET A 355 9.77 -13.89 -9.41
N LYS A 356 9.24 -13.09 -8.49
CA LYS A 356 8.94 -11.67 -8.75
C LYS A 356 10.22 -10.83 -8.89
N SER A 357 11.27 -11.13 -8.12
CA SER A 357 12.56 -10.45 -8.24
C SER A 357 13.36 -10.91 -9.45
N GLU A 358 13.30 -12.18 -9.82
CA GLU A 358 14.03 -12.70 -11.00
C GLU A 358 13.41 -12.18 -12.30
N ASN A 359 12.09 -12.02 -12.37
CA ASN A 359 11.43 -11.39 -13.52
C ASN A 359 11.72 -9.89 -13.67
N LEU A 360 12.32 -9.23 -12.68
CA LEU A 360 12.78 -7.84 -12.80
C LEU A 360 14.19 -7.71 -13.39
N ASN A 361 14.96 -8.81 -13.47
CA ASN A 361 16.29 -8.85 -14.05
C ASN A 361 16.27 -9.42 -15.49
N ILE A 362 15.34 -8.97 -16.32
CA ILE A 362 15.44 -9.21 -17.76
C ILE A 362 16.58 -8.34 -18.28
N ALA A 363 17.71 -8.98 -18.60
CA ALA A 363 18.85 -8.34 -19.22
C ALA A 363 18.40 -7.61 -20.49
N PHE A 364 18.47 -6.28 -20.47
CA PHE A 364 18.24 -5.46 -21.65
C PHE A 364 19.40 -5.68 -22.61
N ASP A 365 19.17 -6.50 -23.62
CA ASP A 365 20.05 -6.57 -24.78
C ASP A 365 19.89 -5.23 -25.53
N ASP A 366 20.96 -4.43 -25.55
CA ASP A 366 21.01 -3.01 -25.98
C ASP A 366 20.75 -2.80 -27.49
N ASN A 367 20.33 -3.85 -28.19
CA ASN A 367 20.06 -3.84 -29.62
C ASN A 367 18.57 -3.98 -29.94
N GLY A 368 17.86 -2.84 -29.86
CA GLY A 368 16.70 -2.62 -30.73
C GLY A 368 15.45 -2.10 -30.05
N ASP A 369 15.03 -0.90 -30.44
CA ASP A 369 13.73 -0.25 -30.20
C ASP A 369 12.50 -1.16 -30.47
N ASN A 370 12.68 -2.30 -31.15
CA ASN A 370 11.65 -3.31 -31.38
C ASN A 370 11.40 -4.24 -30.17
N GLY A 371 12.38 -4.48 -29.31
CA GLY A 371 12.24 -5.34 -28.13
C GLY A 371 11.30 -4.73 -27.08
N VAL A 372 11.40 -3.42 -26.87
CA VAL A 372 10.53 -2.70 -25.93
C VAL A 372 9.08 -2.66 -26.42
N LYS A 373 8.86 -2.47 -27.72
CA LYS A 373 7.52 -2.47 -28.32
C LYS A 373 6.83 -3.84 -28.26
N THR A 374 7.59 -4.92 -28.40
CA THR A 374 7.07 -6.30 -28.26
C THR A 374 6.74 -6.60 -26.79
N LEU A 375 7.62 -6.23 -25.86
CA LEU A 375 7.34 -6.40 -24.41
C LEU A 375 6.08 -5.64 -23.94
N ILE A 376 5.91 -4.39 -24.39
CA ILE A 376 4.71 -3.59 -24.06
C ILE A 376 3.46 -4.28 -24.61
N ARG A 377 3.51 -4.77 -25.84
CA ARG A 377 2.38 -5.45 -26.48
C ARG A 377 2.03 -6.78 -25.78
N ASP A 378 3.03 -7.53 -25.36
CA ASP A 378 2.84 -8.79 -24.64
C ASP A 378 2.27 -8.55 -23.23
N TYR A 379 2.73 -7.48 -22.57
CA TYR A 379 2.18 -7.03 -21.30
C TYR A 379 0.70 -6.61 -21.45
N ASP A 380 0.38 -5.79 -22.44
CA ASP A 380 -1.01 -5.35 -22.70
C ASP A 380 -1.94 -6.54 -23.03
N ALA A 381 -1.43 -7.53 -23.76
CA ALA A 381 -2.18 -8.75 -24.06
C ALA A 381 -2.44 -9.59 -22.79
N SER A 382 -1.43 -9.74 -21.94
CA SER A 382 -1.54 -10.45 -20.66
C SER A 382 -2.50 -9.73 -19.70
N GLU A 383 -2.40 -8.40 -19.59
CA GLU A 383 -3.29 -7.59 -18.74
C GLU A 383 -4.75 -7.72 -19.19
N LYS A 384 -4.99 -7.71 -20.51
CA LYS A 384 -6.32 -7.94 -21.09
C LYS A 384 -6.86 -9.33 -20.76
N GLU A 385 -6.04 -10.38 -20.88
CA GLU A 385 -6.44 -11.75 -20.54
C GLU A 385 -6.81 -11.88 -19.05
N HIS A 386 -6.04 -11.25 -18.17
CA HIS A 386 -6.34 -11.21 -16.74
C HIS A 386 -7.64 -10.45 -16.44
N HIS A 387 -7.88 -9.33 -17.11
CA HIS A 387 -9.14 -8.58 -17.01
C HIS A 387 -10.34 -9.43 -17.48
N ASP A 388 -10.22 -10.12 -18.61
CA ASP A 388 -11.29 -10.97 -19.16
C ASP A 388 -11.60 -12.16 -18.22
N LYS A 389 -10.57 -12.77 -17.62
CA LYS A 389 -10.74 -13.83 -16.60
C LYS A 389 -11.41 -13.30 -15.34
N ALA A 390 -10.99 -12.14 -14.83
CA ALA A 390 -11.60 -11.52 -13.66
C ALA A 390 -13.07 -11.15 -13.90
N PHE A 391 -13.36 -10.57 -15.08
CA PHE A 391 -14.71 -10.23 -15.50
C PHE A 391 -15.61 -11.47 -15.63
N SER A 392 -15.09 -12.56 -16.20
CA SER A 392 -15.80 -13.85 -16.30
C SER A 392 -16.12 -14.44 -14.92
N LEU A 393 -15.17 -14.40 -13.97
CA LEU A 393 -15.40 -14.85 -12.60
C LEU A 393 -16.44 -14.01 -11.86
N LEU A 394 -16.37 -12.69 -11.99
CA LEU A 394 -17.35 -11.77 -11.41
C LEU A 394 -18.74 -11.98 -12.01
N SER A 395 -18.83 -12.17 -13.32
CA SER A 395 -20.09 -12.49 -14.02
C SER A 395 -20.68 -13.82 -13.54
N ARG A 396 -19.86 -14.84 -13.34
CA ARG A 396 -20.31 -16.14 -12.81
C ARG A 396 -20.75 -16.04 -11.34
N LYS A 397 -20.04 -15.25 -10.52
CA LYS A 397 -20.42 -15.01 -9.11
C LYS A 397 -21.72 -14.22 -9.00
N SER A 398 -21.89 -13.16 -9.80
CA SER A 398 -23.12 -12.36 -9.79
C SER A 398 -24.34 -13.17 -10.24
N ALA A 399 -24.18 -14.04 -11.25
CA ALA A 399 -25.22 -14.98 -11.68
C ALA A 399 -25.58 -15.98 -10.56
N LYS A 400 -24.59 -16.53 -9.84
CA LYS A 400 -24.84 -17.41 -8.69
C LYS A 400 -25.58 -16.68 -7.57
N ILE A 401 -25.18 -15.45 -7.24
CA ILE A 401 -25.83 -14.65 -6.18
C ILE A 401 -27.29 -14.35 -6.53
N LYS A 402 -27.59 -14.01 -7.79
CA LYS A 402 -28.98 -13.82 -8.25
C LYS A 402 -29.81 -15.09 -8.05
N ASN A 403 -29.28 -16.25 -8.41
CA ASN A 403 -30.01 -17.51 -8.29
C ASN A 403 -30.21 -17.94 -6.82
N THR A 404 -29.21 -17.78 -5.97
CA THR A 404 -29.34 -18.09 -4.54
C THR A 404 -30.32 -17.14 -3.85
N LEU A 405 -30.25 -15.83 -4.15
CA LEU A 405 -31.16 -14.85 -3.57
C LEU A 405 -32.62 -15.10 -3.97
N VAL A 406 -32.88 -15.45 -5.23
CA VAL A 406 -34.23 -15.82 -5.68
C VAL A 406 -34.72 -17.07 -4.96
N SER A 407 -33.90 -18.11 -4.83
CA SER A 407 -34.23 -19.33 -4.09
C SER A 407 -34.54 -19.05 -2.61
N ASP A 408 -33.77 -18.18 -1.96
CA ASP A 408 -33.98 -17.80 -0.56
C ASP A 408 -35.29 -17.03 -0.38
N ILE A 409 -35.61 -16.11 -1.32
CA ILE A 409 -36.89 -15.37 -1.32
C ILE A 409 -38.07 -16.33 -1.51
N GLU A 410 -37.98 -17.27 -2.46
CA GLU A 410 -39.03 -18.28 -2.68
C GLU A 410 -39.24 -19.18 -1.45
N THR A 411 -38.16 -19.53 -0.76
CA THR A 411 -38.22 -20.33 0.48
C THR A 411 -38.90 -19.54 1.60
N LEU A 412 -38.53 -18.27 1.78
CA LEU A 412 -39.16 -17.38 2.76
C LEU A 412 -40.65 -17.16 2.48
N ILE A 413 -41.06 -17.05 1.21
CA ILE A 413 -42.48 -16.93 0.84
C ILE A 413 -43.23 -18.21 1.22
N LYS A 414 -42.68 -19.39 0.94
CA LYS A 414 -43.29 -20.68 1.32
C LYS A 414 -43.40 -20.82 2.84
N GLU A 415 -42.36 -20.46 3.59
CA GLU A 415 -42.38 -20.50 5.05
C GLU A 415 -43.44 -19.52 5.62
N ALA A 416 -43.57 -18.33 5.04
CA ALA A 416 -44.59 -17.37 5.43
C ALA A 416 -46.02 -17.92 5.18
N GLU A 417 -46.25 -18.58 4.04
CA GLU A 417 -47.53 -19.22 3.73
C GLU A 417 -47.90 -20.32 4.74
N VAL A 418 -46.92 -21.14 5.17
CA VAL A 418 -47.15 -22.16 6.20
C VAL A 418 -47.55 -21.52 7.53
N ILE A 419 -46.89 -20.43 7.93
CA ILE A 419 -47.22 -19.70 9.17
C ILE A 419 -48.62 -19.09 9.09
N THR A 420 -49.01 -18.53 7.96
CA THR A 420 -50.36 -17.97 7.78
C THR A 420 -51.44 -19.05 7.84
N ASN A 421 -51.19 -20.23 7.25
CA ASN A 421 -52.12 -21.35 7.26
C ASN A 421 -52.25 -22.03 8.63
N LEU A 422 -51.23 -21.91 9.50
CA LEU A 422 -51.29 -22.37 10.89
C LEU A 422 -52.02 -21.39 11.82
N SER A 423 -52.22 -20.14 11.39
CA SER A 423 -52.85 -19.07 12.19
C SER A 423 -54.35 -18.91 11.93
N THR A 424 -54.86 -19.55 10.88
CA THR A 424 -56.29 -19.72 10.56
C THR A 424 -56.79 -21.07 11.04
#